data_AF-A0A524C516-F1
#
_entry.id   AF-A0A524C516-F1
#
_cell.length_a   1.000
_cell.length_b   1.000
_cell.length_c   1.000
_cell.angle_alpha   90.00
_cell.angle_beta   90.00
_cell.angle_gamma   90.00
#
_symmetry.space_group_name_H-M   'P 1'
#
loop_
_entity.id
_entity.type
_entity.pdbx_description
1 polymer ?
#
loop_
_entity_poly.entity_id
_entity_poly.type
_entity_poly.pdbx_seq_one_letter_code
_entity_poly.pdbx_strand_id
1 'polypeptide(L)' 'MTQPEKLSNMRAVLVWASKSDCDLKFYGRDSSTLSEGRVAYVGDDVVAILHNKDDEPDEFLSLSEIVKITVLGERRHI' A
#
# COMPACT_ATOMS: atom_id res chain seq x y z
N MET A 1 -1.19 14.50 -11.40
CA MET A 1 -1.29 13.53 -10.28
C MET A 1 -0.64 14.14 -9.06
N THR A 2 -1.25 14.04 -7.88
CA THR A 2 -0.68 14.53 -6.62
C THR A 2 0.51 13.66 -6.26
N GLN A 3 1.68 14.26 -6.02
CA GLN A 3 2.87 13.53 -5.59
C GLN A 3 2.70 13.06 -4.13
N PRO A 4 3.18 11.86 -3.77
CA PRO A 4 3.07 11.32 -2.41
C PRO A 4 3.65 12.25 -1.33
N GLU A 5 4.71 13.00 -1.65
CA GLU A 5 5.34 13.96 -0.74
C GLU A 5 4.43 15.10 -0.26
N LYS A 6 3.26 15.29 -0.88
CA LYS A 6 2.28 16.32 -0.48
C LYS A 6 1.13 15.75 0.38
N LEU A 7 1.14 14.45 0.68
CA LEU A 7 0.10 13.79 1.46
C LEU A 7 0.38 13.92 2.96
N SER A 8 -0.64 14.29 3.72
CA SER A 8 -0.49 14.70 5.12
C SER A 8 -0.49 13.54 6.13
N ASN A 9 -0.87 12.33 5.72
CA ASN A 9 -0.91 11.16 6.60
C ASN A 9 -0.90 9.84 5.82
N MET A 10 -0.68 8.72 6.53
CA MET A 10 -0.60 7.37 5.98
C MET A 10 -1.87 6.96 5.23
N ARG A 11 -3.06 7.26 5.78
CA ARG A 11 -4.33 6.91 5.12
C ARG A 11 -4.48 7.61 3.77
N ALA A 12 -4.05 8.87 3.67
CA ALA A 12 -4.03 9.59 2.41
C ALA A 12 -3.08 8.94 1.38
N VAL A 13 -1.92 8.45 1.81
CA VAL A 13 -0.98 7.67 0.95
C VAL A 13 -1.64 6.38 0.45
N LEU A 14 -2.31 5.63 1.32
CA LEU A 14 -2.99 4.39 0.94
C LEU A 14 -4.14 4.63 -0.04
N VAL A 15 -4.97 5.66 0.21
CA VAL A 15 -6.08 6.01 -0.68
C VAL A 15 -5.56 6.48 -2.04
N TRP A 16 -4.46 7.23 -2.07
CA TRP A 16 -3.79 7.60 -3.32
C TRP A 16 -3.26 6.37 -4.07
N ALA A 17 -2.60 5.45 -3.36
CA ALA A 17 -2.03 4.24 -3.95
C ALA A 17 -3.12 3.30 -4.50
N SER A 18 -4.29 3.22 -3.87
CA SER A 18 -5.43 2.44 -4.37
C SER A 18 -5.95 2.88 -5.74
N LYS A 19 -5.60 4.09 -6.16
CA LYS A 19 -5.98 4.68 -7.44
C LYS A 19 -4.81 4.80 -8.41
N SER A 20 -3.63 4.34 -8.00
CA SER A 20 -2.38 4.45 -8.73
C SER A 20 -1.88 3.06 -9.11
N ASP A 21 -1.17 2.93 -10.24
CA ASP A 21 -0.62 1.65 -10.72
C ASP A 21 0.73 1.35 -10.06
N CYS A 22 0.84 1.55 -8.74
CA CYS A 22 2.10 1.43 -7.99
C CYS A 22 2.05 0.35 -6.92
N ASP A 23 3.22 -0.22 -6.65
CA ASP A 23 3.41 -1.18 -5.57
C ASP A 23 3.95 -0.45 -4.34
N LEU A 24 3.47 -0.87 -3.17
CA LEU A 24 3.90 -0.39 -1.87
C LEU A 24 4.59 -1.51 -1.11
N LYS A 25 5.54 -1.12 -0.26
CA LYS A 25 6.12 -1.98 0.76
C LYS A 25 5.71 -1.51 2.14
N PHE A 26 5.16 -2.43 2.92
CA PHE A 26 4.62 -2.17 4.26
C PHE A 26 5.57 -2.69 5.31
N TYR A 27 5.79 -1.89 6.35
CA TYR A 27 6.70 -2.24 7.44
C TYR A 27 6.01 -2.17 8.79
N GLY A 28 6.34 -3.13 9.65
CA GLY A 28 5.90 -3.22 11.03
C GLY A 28 6.86 -2.53 12.00
N ARG A 29 6.48 -2.50 13.28
CA ARG A 29 7.22 -1.83 14.37
C ARG A 29 8.71 -2.19 14.41
N ASP A 30 9.05 -3.45 14.18
CA ASP A 30 10.42 -3.94 14.24
C ASP A 30 11.18 -3.72 12.92
N SER A 31 10.67 -2.83 12.05
CA SER A 31 11.16 -2.63 10.68
C SER A 31 11.13 -3.88 9.80
N SER A 32 10.43 -4.93 10.24
CA SER A 32 10.13 -6.12 9.44
C SER A 32 9.20 -5.74 8.29
N THR A 33 9.41 -6.37 7.12
CA THR A 33 8.44 -6.27 6.03
C THR A 33 7.20 -7.06 6.43
N LEU A 34 6.04 -6.41 6.39
CA LEU A 34 4.75 -7.06 6.60
C LEU A 34 4.22 -7.63 5.29
N SER A 35 4.25 -6.83 4.23
CA SER A 35 3.80 -7.21 2.89
C SER A 35 4.43 -6.28 1.83
N GLU A 36 4.35 -6.69 0.57
CA GLU A 36 4.71 -5.91 -0.60
C GLU A 36 3.70 -6.18 -1.72
N GLY A 37 3.01 -5.15 -2.17
CA GLY A 37 1.97 -5.30 -3.18
C GLY A 37 1.19 -4.01 -3.40
N ARG A 38 0.11 -4.10 -4.15
CA ARG A 38 -0.72 -2.93 -4.45
C ARG A 38 -1.94 -2.86 -3.55
N VAL A 39 -2.34 -1.65 -3.21
CA VAL A 39 -3.56 -1.42 -2.44
C VAL A 39 -4.79 -1.66 -3.31
N ALA A 40 -5.60 -2.67 -2.98
CA ALA A 40 -6.90 -2.89 -3.63
C ALA A 40 -7.96 -1.97 -3.03
N TYR A 41 -7.97 -1.90 -1.70
CA TYR A 41 -8.99 -1.20 -0.94
C TYR A 41 -8.44 -0.74 0.41
N VAL A 42 -8.94 0.41 0.90
CA VAL A 42 -8.60 0.96 2.22
C VAL A 42 -9.88 1.03 3.04
N GLY A 43 -10.00 0.14 4.02
CA GLY A 43 -11.09 0.14 4.99
C GLY A 43 -10.81 1.10 6.14
N ASP A 44 -11.60 0.95 7.21
CA ASP A 44 -11.43 1.76 8.41
C ASP A 44 -10.23 1.31 9.26
N ASP A 45 -10.05 0.00 9.40
CA ASP A 45 -8.98 -0.59 10.23
C ASP A 45 -8.01 -1.48 9.43
N VAL A 46 -8.33 -1.81 8.19
CA VAL A 46 -7.54 -2.72 7.36
C VAL A 46 -7.23 -2.13 5.99
N VAL A 47 -6.11 -2.57 5.41
CA VAL A 47 -5.79 -2.38 3.99
C VAL A 47 -5.75 -3.74 3.31
N ALA A 48 -6.47 -3.85 2.20
CA ALA A 48 -6.45 -5.04 1.35
C ALA A 48 -5.37 -4.89 0.29
N ILE A 49 -4.55 -5.91 0.12
CA ILE A 49 -3.39 -5.94 -0.75
C ILE A 49 -3.64 -6.98 -1.85
N LEU A 50 -3.23 -6.62 -3.06
CA LEU A 50 -3.20 -7.51 -4.22
C LEU A 50 -1.74 -7.69 -4.68
N HIS A 51 -1.31 -8.94 -4.82
CA HIS A 51 0.01 -9.26 -5.37
C HIS A 51 0.00 -9.37 -6.90
N ASN A 52 -1.16 -9.72 -7.46
CA ASN A 52 -1.42 -9.84 -8.89
C ASN A 52 -2.49 -8.82 -9.32
N LYS A 53 -2.23 -8.09 -10.42
CA LYS A 53 -3.03 -6.92 -10.84
C LYS A 53 -4.49 -7.21 -11.16
N ASP A 54 -4.78 -8.42 -11.64
CA ASP A 54 -6.10 -8.82 -12.13
C ASP A 54 -6.81 -9.80 -11.19
N ASP A 55 -6.31 -9.95 -9.96
CA ASP A 55 -6.83 -10.90 -8.98
C ASP A 55 -7.61 -10.21 -7.85
N GLU A 56 -8.33 -11.02 -7.08
CA GLU A 56 -8.93 -10.54 -5.83
C GLU A 56 -7.84 -10.26 -4.78
N PRO A 57 -8.06 -9.32 -3.84
CA PRO A 57 -7.12 -9.12 -2.75
C PRO A 57 -6.95 -10.39 -1.93
N ASP A 58 -5.72 -10.86 -1.81
CA ASP A 58 -5.34 -12.11 -1.16
C ASP A 58 -4.69 -11.91 0.21
N GLU A 59 -4.38 -10.66 0.58
CA GLU A 59 -3.82 -10.31 1.88
C GLU A 59 -4.49 -9.06 2.48
N PHE A 60 -4.58 -9.04 3.82
CA PHE A 60 -5.14 -7.93 4.59
C PHE A 60 -4.21 -7.58 5.74
N LEU A 61 -3.81 -6.31 5.84
CA LEU A 61 -3.02 -5.80 6.96
C LEU A 61 -3.86 -4.90 7.86
N SER A 62 -3.66 -5.02 9.18
CA SER A 62 -4.16 -4.03 10.13
C SER A 62 -3.41 -2.71 9.97
N LEU A 63 -4.13 -1.60 9.84
CA LEU A 63 -3.55 -0.26 9.78
C LEU A 63 -2.75 0.08 11.04
N SER A 64 -3.10 -0.49 12.19
CA SER A 64 -2.41 -0.26 13.46
C SER A 64 -1.01 -0.88 13.52
N GLU A 65 -0.73 -1.89 12.69
CA GLU A 65 0.56 -2.57 12.65
C GLU A 65 1.53 -1.93 11.64
N ILE A 66 1.04 -1.11 10.71
CA ILE A 66 1.86 -0.44 9.71
C ILE A 66 2.47 0.82 10.33
N VAL A 67 3.79 0.85 10.44
CA VAL A 67 4.53 2.02 10.96
C VAL A 67 5.22 2.82 9.86
N LYS A 68 5.45 2.20 8.70
CA LYS A 68 6.10 2.84 7.56
C LYS A 68 5.62 2.21 6.26
N ILE A 69 5.55 3.06 5.23
CA ILE A 69 5.26 2.67 3.85
C ILE A 69 6.38 3.22 2.96
N THR A 70 6.85 2.39 2.02
CA THR A 70 7.71 2.83 0.92
C THR A 70 6.97 2.63 -0.39
N VAL A 71 6.93 3.66 -1.24
CA VAL A 71 6.42 3.54 -2.62
C VAL A 71 7.55 2.98 -3.49
N LEU A 72 7.33 1.83 -4.13
CA LEU A 72 8.36 1.17 -4.96
C LEU A 72 8.38 1.65 -6.42
N GLY A 73 7.34 2.36 -6.86
CA GLY A 73 7.20 2.90 -8.21
C GLY A 73 6.10 2.20 -9.02
N GLU A 74 5.95 2.59 -10.29
CA GLU A 74 5.07 1.90 -11.24
C GLU A 74 5.71 0.57 -11.66
N ARG A 75 4.93 -0.51 -11.65
CA ARG A 75 5.38 -1.84 -12.10
C ARG A 75 5.65 -1.76 -13.60
N ARG A 76 6.92 -1.61 -14.00
CA ARG A 76 7.32 -1.75 -15.40
C ARG A 76 7.19 -3.24 -15.74
N HIS A 77 6.12 -3.62 -16.43
CA HIS A 77 6.07 -4.90 -17.12
C HIS A 77 7.28 -4.97 -18.06
N ILE A 78 8.22 -5.88 -17.78
CA ILE A 78 9.24 -6.32 -18.74
C ILE A 78 8.76 -7.64 -19.31
#